data_AF-A0A2M6YBE3-F1
#
_entry.id   AF-A0A2M6YBE3-F1
#
_cell.length_a   1.000
_cell.length_b   1.000
_cell.length_c   1.000
_cell.angle_alpha   90.00
_cell.angle_beta   90.00
_cell.angle_gamma   90.00
#
_symmetry.space_group_name_H-M   'P 1'
#
loop_
_entity.id
_entity.type
_entity.pdbx_description
1 polymer ?
#
loop_
_entity_poly.entity_id
_entity_poly.type
_entity_poly.pdbx_seq_one_letter_code
_entity_poly.pdbx_strand_id
1 'polypeptide(L)'
;MGLRTYPNIKEIPNKVDLVIISTPRDAVLPIVKDCVTKDIKAIVILAQGFADGDRKGATLQKEIVGLAKEKGARIIGPHTFGGPKPRKVKR
;
A
#
# COMPACT_ATOMS: atom_id res chain seq x y z
N MET A 1 -7.13 10.16 21.01
CA MET A 1 -7.71 10.72 19.77
C MET A 1 -9.22 10.49 19.83
N GLY A 2 -10.04 11.51 19.50
CA GLY A 2 -11.51 11.49 19.67
C GLY A 2 -12.29 11.61 18.35
N LEU A 3 -11.73 11.10 17.26
CA LEU A 3 -12.38 11.06 15.95
C LEU A 3 -13.08 9.72 15.75
N ARG A 4 -14.15 9.71 14.96
CA ARG A 4 -14.84 8.47 14.57
C ARG A 4 -13.90 7.59 13.75
N THR A 5 -13.77 6.34 14.17
CA THR A 5 -12.97 5.32 13.48
C THR A 5 -13.90 4.33 12.79
N TYR A 6 -13.44 3.79 11.67
CA TYR A 6 -14.11 2.73 10.93
C TYR A 6 -13.21 1.48 10.92
N PRO A 7 -13.77 0.27 11.03
CA PRO A 7 -12.99 -0.96 11.02
C PRO A 7 -12.38 -1.26 9.64
N ASN A 8 -12.94 -0.70 8.56
CA ASN A 8 -12.44 -0.87 7.20
C ASN A 8 -12.86 0.32 6.30
N ILE A 9 -12.24 0.41 5.13
CA ILE A 9 -12.45 1.49 4.15
C ILE A 9 -13.87 1.47 3.59
N LYS A 10 -14.49 0.29 3.46
CA LYS A 10 -15.82 0.13 2.85
C LYS A 10 -16.91 0.81 3.67
N GLU A 11 -16.75 0.88 4.99
CA GLU A 11 -17.73 1.49 5.89
C GLU A 11 -17.71 3.03 5.95
N ILE A 12 -16.71 3.68 5.36
CA ILE A 12 -16.63 5.15 5.33
C ILE A 12 -17.75 5.69 4.41
N PRO A 13 -18.76 6.43 4.89
CA PRO A 13 -19.87 6.85 4.03
C PRO A 13 -19.46 7.94 3.02
N ASN A 14 -18.40 8.69 3.33
CA ASN A 14 -17.92 9.79 2.51
C ASN A 14 -16.94 9.32 1.42
N LYS A 15 -16.81 10.14 0.38
CA LYS A 15 -15.73 10.01 -0.61
C LYS A 15 -14.38 10.22 0.07
N VAL A 16 -13.40 9.40 -0.31
CA VAL A 16 -12.03 9.47 0.18
C VAL A 16 -11.11 9.79 -0.99
N ASP A 17 -10.43 10.93 -0.92
CA ASP A 17 -9.54 11.36 -2.01
C ASP A 17 -8.14 10.75 -1.89
N LEU A 18 -7.69 10.42 -0.67
CA LEU A 18 -6.36 9.90 -0.36
C LEU A 18 -6.40 8.87 0.79
N VAL A 19 -5.67 7.77 0.63
CA VAL A 19 -5.45 6.79 1.70
C VAL A 19 -3.96 6.66 2.03
N ILE A 20 -3.63 6.68 3.32
CA ILE A 20 -2.29 6.39 3.82
C ILE A 20 -2.33 5.05 4.56
N ILE A 21 -1.57 4.08 4.06
CA ILE A 21 -1.52 2.72 4.60
C ILE A 21 -0.26 2.58 5.46
N SER A 22 -0.48 2.45 6.77
CA SER A 22 0.54 2.24 7.80
C SER A 22 0.37 0.89 8.53
N THR A 23 -0.10 -0.13 7.81
CA THR A 23 -0.30 -1.49 8.32
C THR A 23 0.88 -2.40 7.97
N PRO A 24 1.02 -3.57 8.60
CA PRO A 24 2.00 -4.58 8.18
C PRO A 24 1.85 -4.96 6.70
N ARG A 25 2.97 -5.31 6.06
CA ARG A 25 3.08 -5.62 4.62
C ARG A 25 1.97 -6.52 4.10
N ASP A 26 1.71 -7.62 4.80
CA ASP A 26 0.79 -8.67 4.34
C ASP A 26 -0.68 -8.20 4.34
N ALA A 27 -1.01 -7.14 5.09
CA ALA A 27 -2.32 -6.51 5.10
C ALA A 27 -2.51 -5.46 3.98
N VAL A 28 -1.46 -5.07 3.27
CA VAL A 28 -1.54 -3.95 2.31
C VAL A 28 -2.36 -4.31 1.07
N LEU A 29 -2.17 -5.49 0.47
CA LEU A 29 -2.92 -5.91 -0.71
C LEU A 29 -4.45 -5.91 -0.50
N PRO A 30 -5.02 -6.51 0.56
CA PRO A 30 -6.46 -6.46 0.77
C PRO A 30 -6.97 -5.02 1.00
N ILE A 31 -6.19 -4.15 1.65
CA ILE A 31 -6.56 -2.74 1.81
C ILE A 31 -6.57 -2.02 0.45
N VAL A 32 -5.56 -2.24 -0.40
CA VAL A 32 -5.52 -1.67 -1.76
C VAL A 32 -6.72 -2.15 -2.58
N LYS A 33 -7.13 -3.43 -2.46
CA LYS A 33 -8.37 -3.95 -3.08
C LYS A 33 -9.59 -3.16 -2.63
N ASP A 34 -9.75 -2.96 -1.33
CA ASP A 34 -10.87 -2.17 -0.80
C ASP A 34 -10.83 -0.70 -1.28
N CYS A 35 -9.64 -0.09 -1.38
CA CYS A 35 -9.47 1.25 -1.93
C CYS A 35 -9.97 1.35 -3.37
N VAL A 36 -9.49 0.46 -4.26
CA VAL A 36 -9.82 0.54 -5.68
C VAL A 36 -11.29 0.17 -5.94
N THR A 37 -11.89 -0.71 -5.13
CA THR A 37 -13.33 -1.01 -5.19
C THR A 37 -14.18 0.21 -4.82
N LYS A 38 -13.71 1.05 -3.91
CA LYS A 38 -14.37 2.30 -3.52
C LYS A 38 -13.99 3.51 -4.40
N ASP A 39 -13.38 3.25 -5.56
CA ASP A 39 -12.91 4.25 -6.52
C ASP A 39 -11.85 5.24 -5.99
N ILE A 40 -11.12 4.85 -4.93
CA ILE A 40 -10.03 5.68 -4.40
C ILE A 40 -8.82 5.59 -5.34
N LYS A 41 -8.37 6.74 -5.85
CA LYS A 41 -7.30 6.82 -6.86
C LYS A 41 -5.92 7.18 -6.31
N ALA A 42 -5.81 7.72 -5.10
CA ALA A 42 -4.53 8.09 -4.51
C ALA A 42 -4.25 7.27 -3.25
N ILE A 43 -3.15 6.51 -3.26
CA ILE A 43 -2.75 5.63 -2.16
C ILE A 43 -1.26 5.84 -1.84
N VAL A 44 -0.94 5.99 -0.56
CA VAL A 44 0.42 6.07 -0.04
C VAL A 44 0.68 4.84 0.83
N ILE A 45 1.75 4.09 0.55
CA ILE A 45 2.09 2.88 1.31
C ILE A 45 3.40 3.11 2.05
N LEU A 46 3.33 3.12 3.38
CA LEU A 46 4.50 3.37 4.24
C LEU A 46 5.30 2.10 4.53
N ALA A 47 4.65 0.94 4.47
CA ALA A 47 5.27 -0.34 4.81
C ALA A 47 6.48 -0.70 3.93
N GLN A 48 7.40 -1.45 4.51
CA GLN A 48 8.63 -1.97 3.87
C GLN A 48 8.49 -3.46 3.53
N GLY A 49 9.55 -4.06 2.97
CA GLY A 49 9.65 -5.51 2.79
C GLY A 49 8.95 -6.02 1.55
N PHE A 50 8.75 -5.16 0.56
CA PHE A 50 8.22 -5.49 -0.75
C PHE A 50 9.37 -5.99 -1.65
N ALA A 51 9.60 -5.39 -2.83
CA ALA A 51 10.73 -5.76 -3.67
C ALA A 51 12.11 -5.50 -3.03
N ASP A 52 12.14 -4.70 -1.96
CA ASP A 52 13.28 -4.39 -1.12
C ASP A 52 13.57 -5.45 -0.04
N GLY A 53 12.60 -6.32 0.28
CA GLY A 53 12.72 -7.33 1.33
C GLY A 53 13.09 -8.72 0.82
N ASP A 54 12.18 -9.36 0.08
CA ASP A 54 12.31 -10.76 -0.31
C ASP A 54 11.51 -11.08 -1.61
N ARG A 55 11.57 -12.35 -2.07
CA ARG A 55 10.85 -12.79 -3.28
C ARG A 55 9.32 -12.70 -3.13
N LYS A 56 8.77 -13.01 -1.94
CA LYS A 56 7.33 -12.94 -1.65
C LYS A 56 6.87 -11.48 -1.68
N GLY A 57 7.65 -10.57 -1.09
CA GLY A 57 7.44 -9.12 -1.11
C GLY A 57 7.48 -8.55 -2.53
N ALA A 58 8.41 -9.01 -3.38
CA ALA A 58 8.44 -8.62 -4.79
C ALA A 58 7.18 -9.07 -5.57
N THR A 59 6.68 -10.28 -5.32
CA THR A 59 5.42 -10.76 -5.90
C THR A 59 4.24 -9.92 -5.42
N LEU A 60 4.14 -9.68 -4.11
CA LEU A 60 3.08 -8.85 -3.52
C LEU A 60 3.08 -7.43 -4.11
N GLN A 61 4.26 -6.83 -4.31
CA GLN A 61 4.37 -5.52 -4.95
C GLN A 61 3.83 -5.53 -6.38
N LYS A 62 4.15 -6.57 -7.16
CA LYS A 62 3.65 -6.71 -8.54
C LYS A 62 2.12 -6.81 -8.56
N GLU A 63 1.53 -7.56 -7.65
CA GLU A 63 0.07 -7.68 -7.52
C GLU A 63 -0.57 -6.33 -7.18
N ILE A 64 -0.01 -5.60 -6.21
CA ILE A 64 -0.48 -4.27 -5.80
C ILE A 64 -0.41 -3.27 -6.97
N VAL A 65 0.73 -3.21 -7.67
CA VAL A 65 0.93 -2.29 -8.80
C VAL A 65 0.04 -2.67 -9.98
N GLY A 66 -0.09 -3.97 -10.27
CA GLY A 66 -0.97 -4.47 -11.33
C GLY A 66 -2.43 -4.07 -11.09
N LEU A 67 -2.93 -4.31 -9.87
CA LEU A 67 -4.27 -3.94 -9.47
C LEU A 67 -4.51 -2.42 -9.54
N ALA A 68 -3.56 -1.64 -9.03
CA ALA A 68 -3.66 -0.18 -9.09
C ALA A 68 -3.73 0.32 -10.54
N LYS A 69 -2.87 -0.21 -11.42
CA LYS A 69 -2.86 0.14 -12.84
C LYS A 69 -4.17 -0.24 -13.53
N GLU A 70 -4.70 -1.44 -13.29
CA GLU A 70 -5.97 -1.90 -13.86
C GLU A 70 -7.13 -0.98 -13.48
N LYS A 71 -7.17 -0.51 -12.23
CA LYS A 71 -8.26 0.35 -11.72
C LYS A 71 -7.99 1.85 -11.82
N GLY A 72 -6.87 2.25 -12.44
CA GLY A 72 -6.50 3.66 -12.63
C GLY A 72 -6.06 4.38 -11.34
N ALA A 73 -5.68 3.65 -10.29
CA ALA A 73 -5.14 4.21 -9.08
C ALA A 73 -3.62 4.44 -9.19
N ARG A 74 -3.13 5.46 -8.47
CA ARG A 74 -1.71 5.81 -8.35
C ARG A 74 -1.23 5.53 -6.94
N ILE A 75 -0.04 4.94 -6.84
CA ILE A 75 0.59 4.57 -5.58
C ILE A 75 1.89 5.36 -5.42
N ILE A 76 2.06 5.99 -4.26
CA ILE A 76 3.34 6.54 -3.81
C ILE A 76 3.97 5.56 -2.80
N GLY A 77 5.20 5.13 -3.08
CA GLY A 77 5.86 4.04 -2.38
C GLY A 77 5.75 2.71 -3.16
N PRO A 78 5.93 1.55 -2.50
CA PRO A 78 6.12 1.37 -1.05
C PRO A 78 7.49 1.85 -0.54
N HIS A 79 7.68 1.92 0.78
CA HIS A 79 8.90 2.43 1.44
C HIS A 79 9.22 3.91 1.14
N THR A 80 8.26 4.82 1.35
CA THR A 80 8.35 6.25 0.98
C THR A 80 9.40 7.04 1.78
N PHE A 81 9.80 6.58 2.96
CA PHE A 81 10.91 7.16 3.72
C PHE A 81 12.20 6.42 3.35
N GLY A 82 13.01 6.98 2.44
CA GLY A 82 14.27 6.37 1.98
C GLY A 82 15.15 5.92 3.15
N GLY A 83 15.27 4.61 3.32
CA GLY A 83 16.14 3.95 4.28
C GLY A 83 17.35 3.35 3.56
N PRO A 84 18.49 3.15 4.25
CA PRO A 84 19.69 2.63 3.61
C PRO A 84 19.42 1.25 3.00
N LYS A 85 19.57 1.12 1.67
CA LYS A 85 19.66 -0.21 1.05
C LYS A 85 20.88 -0.92 1.63
N PRO A 86 20.76 -2.11 2.23
CA PRO A 86 21.94 -2.87 2.61
C PRO A 86 22.76 -3.13 1.35
N ARG A 87 24.00 -2.66 1.36
CA ARG A 87 24.95 -2.84 0.27
C ARG A 87 25.15 -4.35 0.10
N LYS A 88 24.77 -4.91 -1.05
CA LYS A 88 25.09 -6.32 -1.35
C LYS A 88 26.61 -6.45 -1.41
N VAL A 89 27.23 -6.89 -0.32
CA VAL A 89 28.63 -7.32 -0.33
C VAL A 89 28.66 -8.61 -1.14
N LYS A 90 29.17 -8.54 -2.38
CA LYS A 90 29.60 -9.75 -3.09
C LYS A 90 30.74 -10.36 -2.26
N ARG A 91 30.52 -11.58 -1.77
CA ARG A 91 31.61 -12.46 -1.38
C ARG A 91 32.31 -12.95 -2.64
#